data_AF-A0A9W4NT59-F1
#
_entry.id   AF-A0A9W4NT59-F1
#
_cell.length_a   1.000
_cell.length_b   1.000
_cell.length_c   1.000
_cell.angle_alpha   90.00
_cell.angle_beta   90.00
_cell.angle_gamma   90.00
#
_symmetry.space_group_name_H-M   'P 1'
#
loop_
_entity.id
_entity.type
_entity.pdbx_description
1 polymer ?
#
loop_
_entity_poly.entity_id
_entity_poly.type
_entity_poly.pdbx_seq_one_letter_code
_entity_poly.pdbx_strand_id
1 'polypeptide(L)'
;MHIGSASLGIPGSLHLGGYDQSRVIGDVSAQSYNSGSFPIELFDINLGVAEGGSAWSYSNKTGLLGQGNSSMTSSLTVIVDPTNPYIYLPQSSCDAIAAELPVTYQPDYGLYFWDISDPQYKKIVTSPSYLAFRFSKNSLNNEDITIKVPFALLNLTLEAPLVETPTQYFPCMATNSTPVLGRAFLQAAFVGVNWLHSGKWFLAQAPGPDASFIVNTATMDESNPSVSGSSSSWEDTWKRQWVALPKASTDTRNGTDSPSDTIAPDTGLSTTAKVGIIVGSAIGGALTLAMICGCWIRRRRRQRQNSTDEDIDAMLNENNKNGSQPELVEAPVSEWKQLHELDPDLQRYEMASWQNQVYELGPEKKPIFELDHKRRSQFGPFELPERSSVSRPGFI
;
A
#
# COMPACT_ATOMS: atom_id res chain seq x y z
N MET A 1 0.41 -5.27 -16.95
CA MET A 1 0.56 -4.02 -16.17
C MET A 1 -0.19 -4.22 -14.86
N HIS A 2 0.48 -4.19 -13.70
CA HIS A 2 -0.22 -4.25 -12.40
C HIS A 2 -0.86 -2.89 -12.12
N ILE A 3 -2.11 -2.75 -12.54
CA ILE A 3 -2.95 -1.60 -12.21
C ILE A 3 -3.54 -1.94 -10.84
N GLY A 4 -3.04 -1.31 -9.78
CA GLY A 4 -3.70 -1.39 -8.48
C GLY A 4 -5.13 -0.91 -8.67
N SER A 5 -6.11 -1.76 -8.38
CA SER A 5 -7.51 -1.41 -8.51
C SER A 5 -7.86 -0.39 -7.43
N ALA A 6 -8.10 0.87 -7.82
CA ALA A 6 -8.66 1.90 -6.94
C ALA A 6 -10.15 1.59 -6.71
N SER A 7 -10.43 0.48 -6.03
CA SER A 7 -11.78 -0.08 -5.86
C SER A 7 -12.71 0.81 -5.04
N LEU A 8 -12.14 1.70 -4.22
CA LEU A 8 -12.86 2.57 -3.31
C LEU A 8 -13.18 3.96 -3.89
N GLY A 9 -12.92 4.18 -5.18
CA GLY A 9 -13.36 5.40 -5.88
C GLY A 9 -12.71 6.70 -5.40
N ILE A 10 -11.56 6.63 -4.72
CA ILE A 10 -10.78 7.82 -4.34
C ILE A 10 -10.19 8.42 -5.63
N PRO A 11 -10.55 9.66 -6.02
CA PRO A 11 -10.05 10.25 -7.24
C PRO A 11 -8.56 10.56 -7.11
N GLY A 12 -7.76 10.16 -8.10
CA GLY A 12 -6.36 10.55 -8.20
C GLY A 12 -6.21 12.08 -8.31
N SER A 13 -5.05 12.59 -7.91
CA SER A 13 -4.73 14.02 -7.98
C SER A 13 -3.24 14.21 -8.28
N LEU A 14 -2.95 15.17 -9.16
CA LEU A 14 -1.60 15.67 -9.42
C LEU A 14 -1.71 17.19 -9.60
N HIS A 15 -1.05 17.95 -8.72
CA HIS A 15 -1.00 19.41 -8.80
C HIS A 15 0.45 19.86 -8.99
N LEU A 16 0.63 20.81 -9.91
CA LEU A 16 1.92 21.45 -10.18
C LEU A 16 1.85 22.92 -9.73
N GLY A 17 2.87 23.42 -9.04
CA GLY A 17 2.90 24.77 -8.46
C GLY A 17 2.23 24.91 -7.09
N GLY A 18 1.79 23.79 -6.50
CA GLY A 18 1.12 23.77 -5.21
C GLY A 18 0.64 22.38 -4.84
N TYR A 19 -0.29 22.31 -3.90
CA TYR A 19 -0.92 21.08 -3.46
C TYR A 19 -2.39 21.31 -3.12
N ASP A 20 -3.15 20.23 -3.11
CA ASP A 20 -4.54 20.23 -2.64
C ASP A 20 -4.57 19.88 -1.14
N GLN A 21 -4.88 20.86 -0.30
CA GLN A 21 -4.96 20.72 1.16
C GLN A 21 -5.98 19.65 1.60
N SER A 22 -7.01 19.39 0.79
CA SER A 22 -8.01 18.34 1.08
C SER A 22 -7.40 16.94 1.06
N ARG A 23 -6.20 16.77 0.46
CA ARG A 23 -5.49 15.48 0.34
C ARG A 23 -4.54 15.19 1.49
N VAL A 24 -4.39 16.13 2.42
CA VAL A 24 -3.43 16.05 3.51
C VAL A 24 -4.20 15.95 4.83
N ILE A 25 -4.02 14.86 5.58
CA ILE A 25 -4.66 14.64 6.88
C ILE A 25 -3.60 14.67 7.98
N GLY A 26 -3.85 15.50 9.00
CA GLY A 26 -3.02 15.56 10.21
C GLY A 26 -1.61 16.07 9.95
N ASP A 27 -0.65 15.47 10.65
CA ASP A 27 0.74 15.87 10.61
C ASP A 27 1.41 15.61 9.25
N VAL A 28 2.41 16.44 8.94
CA VAL A 28 3.23 16.30 7.74
C VAL A 28 4.69 16.15 8.12
N SER A 29 5.37 15.21 7.48
CA SER A 29 6.82 15.05 7.53
C SER A 29 7.46 15.75 6.35
N ALA A 30 8.56 16.48 6.57
CA ALA A 30 9.36 17.15 5.54
C ALA A 30 10.80 16.61 5.51
N GLN A 31 11.17 15.91 4.45
CA GLN A 31 12.41 15.16 4.34
C GLN A 31 13.29 15.73 3.21
N SER A 32 14.60 15.57 3.32
CA SER A 32 15.49 15.82 2.18
C SER A 32 15.28 14.74 1.12
N TYR A 33 15.22 15.11 -0.15
CA TYR A 33 15.27 14.16 -1.27
C TYR A 33 16.74 13.92 -1.69
N ASN A 34 17.00 12.81 -2.38
CA ASN A 34 18.32 12.51 -2.95
C ASN A 34 18.19 12.20 -4.44
N SER A 35 18.67 13.11 -5.31
CA SER A 35 18.72 12.91 -6.77
C SER A 35 17.38 12.43 -7.37
N GLY A 36 16.26 13.00 -6.89
CA GLY A 36 14.91 12.63 -7.30
C GLY A 36 14.27 11.46 -6.53
N SER A 37 15.01 10.81 -5.63
CA SER A 37 14.49 9.76 -4.74
C SER A 37 13.96 10.35 -3.43
N PHE A 38 12.99 9.65 -2.83
CA PHE A 38 12.32 10.05 -1.58
C PHE A 38 12.63 9.08 -0.43
N PRO A 39 13.86 9.13 0.14
CA PRO A 39 14.24 8.27 1.24
C PRO A 39 13.65 8.73 2.58
N ILE A 40 13.21 7.79 3.41
CA ILE A 40 12.76 8.04 4.77
C ILE A 40 13.12 6.86 5.69
N GLU A 41 13.45 7.15 6.95
CA GLU A 41 13.68 6.12 7.96
C GLU A 41 12.35 5.54 8.45
N LEU A 42 12.17 4.23 8.29
CA LEU A 42 11.06 3.46 8.82
C LEU A 42 11.50 2.79 10.14
N PHE A 43 10.81 3.09 11.24
CA PHE A 43 11.09 2.54 12.56
C PHE A 43 10.35 1.24 12.84
N ASP A 44 9.10 1.13 12.41
CA ASP A 44 8.29 -0.06 12.68
C ASP A 44 7.11 -0.20 11.73
N ILE A 45 6.58 -1.43 11.68
CA ILE A 45 5.30 -1.76 11.04
C ILE A 45 4.41 -2.43 12.08
N ASN A 46 3.18 -1.94 12.21
CA ASN A 46 2.24 -2.37 13.23
C ASN A 46 0.91 -2.81 12.59
N LEU A 47 0.21 -3.74 13.25
CA LEU A 47 -1.21 -3.97 13.01
C LEU A 47 -2.02 -3.21 14.05
N GLY A 48 -3.09 -2.55 13.64
CA GLY A 48 -3.96 -1.82 14.54
C GLY A 48 -5.41 -1.82 14.10
N VAL A 49 -6.26 -1.34 15.02
CA VAL A 49 -7.70 -1.18 14.81
C VAL A 49 -8.06 0.26 15.18
N ALA A 50 -8.70 0.98 14.25
CA ALA A 50 -9.05 2.38 14.44
C ALA A 50 -10.21 2.56 15.43
N GLU A 51 -11.22 1.70 15.34
CA GLU A 51 -12.39 1.71 16.22
C GLU A 51 -13.06 0.32 16.28
N GLY A 52 -13.87 0.10 17.32
CA GLY A 52 -14.57 -1.18 17.53
C GLY A 52 -13.70 -2.27 18.16
N GLY A 53 -14.08 -3.52 17.89
CA GLY A 53 -13.34 -4.73 18.25
C GLY A 53 -12.31 -5.15 17.20
N SER A 54 -11.48 -6.14 17.53
CA SER A 54 -10.38 -6.60 16.68
C SER A 54 -10.70 -7.91 15.97
N ALA A 55 -10.14 -8.09 14.77
CA ALA A 55 -10.11 -9.37 14.08
C ALA A 55 -9.10 -10.35 14.71
N TRP A 56 -8.19 -9.85 15.54
CA TRP A 56 -7.19 -10.60 16.30
C TRP A 56 -7.52 -10.64 17.80
N SER A 57 -6.74 -11.41 18.56
CA SER A 57 -6.79 -11.44 20.03
C SER A 57 -6.23 -10.19 20.71
N TYR A 58 -5.71 -9.24 19.92
CA TYR A 58 -5.10 -8.00 20.36
C TYR A 58 -5.65 -6.82 19.53
N SER A 59 -5.61 -5.61 20.06
CA SER A 59 -5.98 -4.38 19.34
C SER A 59 -4.82 -3.72 18.59
N ASN A 60 -3.59 -4.03 18.99
CA ASN A 60 -2.37 -3.52 18.37
C ASN A 60 -1.26 -4.58 18.49
N LYS A 61 -0.48 -4.76 17.43
CA LYS A 61 0.75 -5.56 17.42
C LYS A 61 1.86 -4.79 16.73
N THR A 62 2.95 -4.58 17.44
CA THR A 62 4.13 -3.82 16.99
C THR A 62 5.31 -4.73 16.69
N GLY A 63 6.38 -4.19 16.13
CA GLY A 63 7.64 -4.88 15.91
C GLY A 63 7.67 -5.78 14.67
N LEU A 64 6.68 -5.69 13.77
CA LEU A 64 6.59 -6.60 12.62
C LEU A 64 7.72 -6.35 11.62
N LEU A 65 8.29 -5.15 11.59
CA LEU A 65 9.42 -4.83 10.71
C LEU A 65 10.65 -5.68 11.05
N GLY A 66 11.02 -5.76 12.33
CA GLY A 66 12.22 -6.47 12.80
C GLY A 66 11.97 -7.92 13.24
N GLN A 67 10.71 -8.36 13.26
CA GLN A 67 10.37 -9.69 13.72
C GLN A 67 11.03 -10.77 12.86
N GLY A 68 11.67 -11.74 13.52
CA GLY A 68 12.39 -12.82 12.85
C GLY A 68 13.76 -12.43 12.29
N ASN A 69 14.22 -11.19 12.51
CA ASN A 69 15.54 -10.72 12.09
C ASN A 69 16.25 -9.93 13.20
N SER A 70 16.93 -10.65 14.09
CA SER A 70 17.67 -10.05 15.22
C SER A 70 18.87 -9.21 14.81
N SER A 71 19.33 -9.33 13.55
CA SER A 71 20.45 -8.55 13.02
C SER A 71 20.01 -7.22 12.42
N MET A 72 18.70 -6.98 12.32
CA MET A 72 18.17 -5.74 11.77
C MET A 72 18.36 -4.59 12.77
N THR A 73 18.75 -3.43 12.25
CA THR A 73 18.81 -2.19 13.02
C THR A 73 17.43 -1.74 13.49
N SER A 74 17.39 -0.83 14.47
CA SER A 74 16.13 -0.25 15.01
C SER A 74 15.35 0.61 14.01
N SER A 75 15.93 0.88 12.84
CA SER A 75 15.29 1.56 11.72
C SER A 75 15.80 0.97 10.40
N LEU A 76 15.04 1.23 9.34
CA LEU A 76 15.33 0.80 7.98
C LEU A 76 15.07 1.97 7.03
N THR A 77 16.07 2.40 6.26
CA THR A 77 15.86 3.37 5.19
C THR A 77 15.02 2.72 4.09
N VAL A 78 13.89 3.36 3.74
CA VAL A 78 13.02 2.93 2.63
C VAL A 78 12.87 4.07 1.62
N ILE A 79 12.60 3.72 0.36
CA ILE A 79 12.33 4.70 -0.71
C ILE A 79 10.83 4.72 -0.98
N VAL A 80 10.22 5.90 -1.02
CA VAL A 80 8.84 6.06 -1.51
C VAL A 80 8.87 6.27 -3.03
N ASP A 81 8.21 5.42 -3.80
CA ASP A 81 8.29 5.45 -5.27
C ASP A 81 7.00 4.99 -5.97
N PRO A 82 6.27 5.90 -6.65
CA PRO A 82 5.01 5.57 -7.33
C PRO A 82 5.16 4.66 -8.56
N THR A 83 6.37 4.47 -9.10
CA THR A 83 6.60 3.59 -10.25
C THR A 83 6.47 2.12 -9.88
N ASN A 84 6.70 1.79 -8.61
CA ASN A 84 6.65 0.45 -8.06
C ASN A 84 5.22 0.06 -7.61
N PRO A 85 4.70 -1.14 -7.92
CA PRO A 85 3.32 -1.52 -7.59
C PRO A 85 3.10 -1.93 -6.12
N TYR A 86 4.10 -2.53 -5.48
CA TYR A 86 3.96 -3.23 -4.20
C TYR A 86 4.61 -2.50 -3.03
N ILE A 87 4.45 -3.08 -1.84
CA ILE A 87 5.26 -2.81 -0.66
C ILE A 87 6.42 -3.81 -0.68
N TYR A 88 7.62 -3.33 -1.00
CA TYR A 88 8.83 -4.14 -1.03
C TYR A 88 9.55 -4.04 0.32
N LEU A 89 9.66 -5.17 1.03
CA LEU A 89 10.25 -5.25 2.36
C LEU A 89 11.20 -6.45 2.46
N PRO A 90 12.06 -6.52 3.50
CA PRO A 90 12.81 -7.74 3.79
C PRO A 90 11.86 -8.94 3.94
N GLN A 91 12.29 -10.12 3.49
CA GLN A 91 11.50 -11.36 3.57
C GLN A 91 10.93 -11.59 4.98
N SER A 92 11.76 -11.40 6.02
CA SER A 92 11.35 -11.55 7.42
C SER A 92 10.17 -10.66 7.80
N SER A 93 10.13 -9.43 7.27
CA SER A 93 9.08 -8.46 7.56
C SER A 93 7.78 -8.82 6.82
N CYS A 94 7.85 -9.21 5.54
CA CYS A 94 6.66 -9.70 4.83
C CYS A 94 6.10 -10.97 5.48
N ASP A 95 6.96 -11.91 5.89
CA ASP A 95 6.53 -13.14 6.57
C ASP A 95 5.93 -12.85 7.95
N ALA A 96 6.49 -11.91 8.71
CA ALA A 96 5.95 -11.50 10.00
C ALA A 96 4.56 -10.89 9.88
N ILE A 97 4.32 -10.06 8.85
CA ILE A 97 2.98 -9.51 8.57
C ILE A 97 2.04 -10.62 8.10
N ALA A 98 2.48 -11.45 7.14
CA ALA A 98 1.68 -12.53 6.57
C ALA A 98 1.26 -13.57 7.61
N ALA A 99 2.08 -13.84 8.64
CA ALA A 99 1.75 -14.74 9.73
C ALA A 99 0.52 -14.31 10.55
N GLU A 100 0.12 -13.05 10.46
CA GLU A 100 -1.07 -12.51 11.14
C GLU A 100 -2.30 -12.47 10.24
N LEU A 101 -2.18 -12.85 8.97
CA LEU A 101 -3.22 -12.76 7.95
C LEU A 101 -3.57 -14.15 7.42
N PRO A 102 -4.83 -14.41 7.04
CA PRO A 102 -5.21 -15.61 6.29
C PRO A 102 -4.73 -15.49 4.83
N VAL A 103 -3.41 -15.55 4.63
CA VAL A 103 -2.77 -15.49 3.33
C VAL A 103 -1.82 -16.67 3.13
N THR A 104 -1.64 -17.09 1.89
CA THR A 104 -0.68 -18.14 1.51
C THR A 104 0.30 -17.57 0.51
N TYR A 105 1.60 -17.73 0.78
CA TYR A 105 2.65 -17.32 -0.15
C TYR A 105 2.62 -18.19 -1.42
N GLN A 106 2.68 -17.54 -2.58
CA GLN A 106 2.71 -18.15 -3.89
C GLN A 106 4.05 -17.85 -4.56
N PRO A 107 4.99 -18.81 -4.58
CA PRO A 107 6.34 -18.59 -5.08
C PRO A 107 6.40 -18.12 -6.53
N ASP A 108 5.51 -18.63 -7.38
CA ASP A 108 5.46 -18.30 -8.82
C ASP A 108 5.13 -16.82 -9.07
N TYR A 109 4.51 -16.17 -8.10
CA TYR A 109 4.12 -14.76 -8.16
C TYR A 109 4.99 -13.85 -7.27
N GLY A 110 5.74 -14.42 -6.33
CA GLY A 110 6.41 -13.65 -5.28
C GLY A 110 5.44 -12.86 -4.39
N LEU A 111 4.20 -13.33 -4.25
CA LEU A 111 3.08 -12.62 -3.59
C LEU A 111 2.33 -13.55 -2.65
N TYR A 112 1.52 -12.96 -1.76
CA TYR A 112 0.69 -13.67 -0.80
C TYR A 112 -0.78 -13.58 -1.24
N PHE A 113 -1.43 -14.72 -1.48
CA PHE A 113 -2.84 -14.77 -1.88
C PHE A 113 -3.73 -14.89 -0.66
N TRP A 114 -4.81 -14.10 -0.62
CA TRP A 114 -5.80 -14.18 0.45
C TRP A 114 -6.59 -15.49 0.36
N ASP A 115 -6.77 -16.16 1.50
CA ASP A 115 -7.78 -17.21 1.62
C ASP A 115 -9.15 -16.55 1.82
N ILE A 116 -9.86 -16.33 0.72
CA ILE A 116 -11.18 -15.68 0.73
C ILE A 116 -12.27 -16.53 1.42
N SER A 117 -11.99 -17.81 1.69
CA SER A 117 -12.91 -18.70 2.40
C SER A 117 -12.75 -18.62 3.92
N ASP A 118 -11.62 -18.09 4.40
CA ASP A 118 -11.36 -17.91 5.83
C ASP A 118 -12.30 -16.82 6.42
N PRO A 119 -13.05 -17.10 7.49
CA PRO A 119 -13.89 -16.09 8.14
C PRO A 119 -13.13 -14.85 8.63
N GLN A 120 -11.84 -14.98 8.94
CA GLN A 120 -10.95 -13.90 9.35
C GLN A 120 -10.64 -12.95 8.19
N TYR A 121 -10.60 -13.44 6.95
CA TYR A 121 -10.34 -12.60 5.76
C TYR A 121 -11.35 -11.45 5.70
N LYS A 122 -12.65 -11.79 5.69
CA LYS A 122 -13.72 -10.79 5.63
C LYS A 122 -13.65 -9.83 6.81
N LYS A 123 -13.42 -10.33 8.03
CA LYS A 123 -13.28 -9.48 9.23
C LYS A 123 -12.15 -8.48 9.08
N ILE A 124 -10.99 -8.89 8.57
CA ILE A 124 -9.82 -8.01 8.41
C ILE A 124 -10.09 -6.94 7.35
N VAL A 125 -10.53 -7.33 6.15
CA VAL A 125 -10.62 -6.40 5.01
C VAL A 125 -11.82 -5.45 5.07
N THR A 126 -12.86 -5.78 5.85
CA THR A 126 -14.04 -4.91 6.01
C THR A 126 -14.08 -4.15 7.34
N SER A 127 -13.24 -4.47 8.32
CA SER A 127 -13.23 -3.76 9.60
C SER A 127 -12.29 -2.55 9.57
N PRO A 128 -12.32 -1.69 10.61
CA PRO A 128 -11.35 -0.59 10.80
C PRO A 128 -9.91 -1.05 11.09
N SER A 129 -9.50 -2.21 10.58
CA SER A 129 -8.17 -2.76 10.74
C SER A 129 -7.20 -2.17 9.70
N TYR A 130 -5.97 -1.90 10.11
CA TYR A 130 -4.95 -1.29 9.25
C TYR A 130 -3.54 -1.84 9.50
N LEU A 131 -2.68 -1.66 8.50
CA LEU A 131 -1.23 -1.73 8.64
C LEU A 131 -0.69 -0.31 8.84
N ALA A 132 0.06 -0.07 9.90
CA ALA A 132 0.63 1.24 10.23
C ALA A 132 2.15 1.24 10.03
N PHE A 133 2.64 2.22 9.29
CA PHE A 133 4.06 2.44 9.02
C PHE A 133 4.52 3.65 9.82
N ARG A 134 5.48 3.46 10.73
CA ARG A 134 5.98 4.51 11.62
C ARG A 134 7.35 4.98 11.14
N PHE A 135 7.45 6.26 10.80
CA PHE A 135 8.64 6.86 10.20
C PHE A 135 9.25 7.95 11.09
N SER A 136 10.52 8.29 10.86
CA SER A 136 11.09 9.55 11.36
C SER A 136 10.37 10.75 10.75
N LYS A 137 9.98 11.71 11.58
CA LYS A 137 9.40 12.98 11.17
C LYS A 137 10.53 14.02 11.04
N ASN A 138 10.58 14.67 9.88
CA ASN A 138 11.53 15.75 9.57
C ASN A 138 13.03 15.38 9.58
N SER A 139 13.36 14.13 9.27
CA SER A 139 14.72 13.58 9.35
C SER A 139 15.37 13.70 10.75
N LEU A 140 14.55 13.82 11.81
CA LEU A 140 14.98 13.87 13.21
C LEU A 140 14.51 12.59 13.94
N ASN A 141 15.36 12.03 14.80
CA ASN A 141 15.08 10.77 15.49
C ASN A 141 14.13 10.90 16.70
N ASN A 142 13.71 12.12 17.04
CA ASN A 142 12.93 12.40 18.25
C ASN A 142 11.44 12.62 17.98
N GLU A 143 11.06 12.71 16.71
CA GLU A 143 9.68 12.86 16.28
C GLU A 143 9.36 11.75 15.27
N ASP A 144 8.15 11.21 15.33
CA ASP A 144 7.67 10.22 14.38
C ASP A 144 6.35 10.63 13.73
N ILE A 145 6.09 10.04 12.57
CA ILE A 145 4.83 10.13 11.85
C ILE A 145 4.37 8.72 11.52
N THR A 146 3.07 8.47 11.63
CA THR A 146 2.48 7.18 11.29
C THR A 146 1.52 7.31 10.11
N ILE A 147 1.73 6.50 9.08
CA ILE A 147 0.79 6.35 7.97
C ILE A 147 0.03 5.03 8.15
N LYS A 148 -1.29 5.12 8.26
CA LYS A 148 -2.21 3.99 8.39
C LYS A 148 -2.75 3.62 7.01
N VAL A 149 -2.60 2.36 6.62
CA VAL A 149 -3.13 1.78 5.38
C VAL A 149 -4.20 0.76 5.75
N PRO A 150 -5.51 1.08 5.56
CA PRO A 150 -6.58 0.12 5.82
C PRO A 150 -6.41 -1.17 5.01
N PHE A 151 -6.79 -2.31 5.60
CA PHE A 151 -6.74 -3.58 4.87
C PHE A 151 -7.66 -3.63 3.65
N ALA A 152 -8.70 -2.79 3.61
CA ALA A 152 -9.52 -2.58 2.42
C ALA A 152 -8.68 -2.15 1.19
N LEU A 153 -7.61 -1.36 1.37
CA LEU A 153 -6.68 -0.95 0.30
C LEU A 153 -5.59 -1.99 0.00
N LEU A 154 -5.40 -2.96 0.89
CA LEU A 154 -4.40 -4.03 0.78
C LEU A 154 -5.03 -5.36 0.33
N ASN A 155 -6.32 -5.34 -0.03
CA ASN A 155 -7.08 -6.43 -0.60
C ASN A 155 -7.17 -6.27 -2.13
N LEU A 156 -6.01 -6.24 -2.80
CA LEU A 156 -5.92 -5.99 -4.24
C LEU A 156 -6.25 -7.24 -5.06
N THR A 157 -6.60 -7.05 -6.32
CA THR A 157 -6.96 -8.13 -7.26
C THR A 157 -5.88 -8.27 -8.32
N LEU A 158 -5.29 -9.47 -8.46
CA LEU A 158 -4.54 -9.84 -9.64
C LEU A 158 -5.53 -10.23 -10.74
N GLU A 159 -5.26 -9.80 -11.97
CA GLU A 159 -6.08 -10.06 -13.14
C GLU A 159 -5.23 -10.63 -14.28
N ALA A 160 -5.90 -11.04 -15.36
CA ALA A 160 -5.25 -11.50 -16.57
C ALA A 160 -4.26 -10.44 -17.14
N PRO A 161 -3.13 -10.87 -17.75
CA PRO A 161 -2.73 -12.24 -18.04
C PRO A 161 -1.91 -12.91 -16.92
N LEU A 162 -1.79 -12.28 -15.76
CA LEU A 162 -0.94 -12.78 -14.67
C LEU A 162 -1.56 -14.02 -14.02
N VAL A 163 -2.88 -13.97 -13.85
CA VAL A 163 -3.71 -15.08 -13.35
C VAL A 163 -4.87 -15.30 -14.31
N GLU A 164 -5.29 -16.55 -14.48
CA GLU A 164 -6.47 -16.88 -15.30
C GLU A 164 -7.77 -16.43 -14.64
N THR A 165 -7.81 -16.48 -13.31
CA THR A 165 -8.97 -16.10 -12.50
C THR A 165 -8.61 -14.91 -11.61
N PRO A 166 -9.46 -13.86 -11.55
CA PRO A 166 -9.23 -12.73 -10.66
C PRO A 166 -8.98 -13.20 -9.22
N THR A 167 -7.81 -12.87 -8.68
CA THR A 167 -7.33 -13.45 -7.42
C THR A 167 -6.96 -12.36 -6.43
N GLN A 168 -7.54 -12.41 -5.22
CA GLN A 168 -7.21 -11.47 -4.16
C GLN A 168 -5.83 -11.73 -3.58
N TYR A 169 -5.00 -10.69 -3.47
CA TYR A 169 -3.66 -10.79 -2.91
C TYR A 169 -3.32 -9.63 -1.96
N PHE A 170 -2.38 -9.90 -1.07
CA PHE A 170 -1.75 -8.94 -0.19
C PHE A 170 -0.44 -8.44 -0.84
N PRO A 171 -0.28 -7.12 -1.10
CA PRO A 171 0.79 -6.59 -1.94
C PRO A 171 2.13 -6.38 -1.21
N CYS A 172 2.55 -7.33 -0.37
CA CYS A 172 3.92 -7.37 0.16
C CYS A 172 4.77 -8.29 -0.72
N MET A 173 5.88 -7.77 -1.24
CA MET A 173 6.84 -8.53 -2.03
C MET A 173 8.20 -8.49 -1.32
N ALA A 174 8.80 -9.65 -1.10
CA ALA A 174 10.10 -9.70 -0.46
C ALA A 174 11.20 -9.15 -1.38
N THR A 175 12.17 -8.44 -0.80
CA THR A 175 13.35 -7.94 -1.50
C THR A 175 14.62 -8.12 -0.68
N ASN A 176 15.75 -8.29 -1.38
CA ASN A 176 17.10 -8.25 -0.81
C ASN A 176 17.82 -6.91 -1.10
N SER A 177 17.15 -6.00 -1.80
CA SER A 177 17.64 -4.66 -2.13
C SER A 177 17.07 -3.61 -1.17
N THR A 178 17.32 -2.33 -1.44
CA THR A 178 16.69 -1.23 -0.69
C THR A 178 15.16 -1.39 -0.73
N PRO A 179 14.48 -1.42 0.42
CA PRO A 179 13.03 -1.51 0.47
C PRO A 179 12.35 -0.31 -0.19
N VAL A 180 11.20 -0.56 -0.81
CA VAL A 180 10.44 0.44 -1.57
C VAL A 180 8.98 0.40 -1.17
N LEU A 181 8.41 1.56 -0.86
CA LEU A 181 6.98 1.74 -0.64
C LEU A 181 6.33 2.28 -1.91
N GLY A 182 5.69 1.37 -2.66
CA GLY A 182 5.07 1.67 -3.94
C GLY A 182 3.60 2.07 -3.86
N ARG A 183 2.89 1.91 -4.98
CA ARG A 183 1.48 2.27 -5.14
C ARG A 183 0.57 1.66 -4.08
N ALA A 184 0.80 0.41 -3.68
CA ALA A 184 0.03 -0.24 -2.62
C ALA A 184 0.00 0.59 -1.32
N PHE A 185 1.13 1.18 -0.91
CA PHE A 185 1.24 2.10 0.22
C PHE A 185 0.67 3.49 -0.12
N LEU A 186 1.02 4.02 -1.30
CA LEU A 186 0.65 5.36 -1.74
C LEU A 186 -0.86 5.59 -1.94
N GLN A 187 -1.67 4.53 -1.99
CA GLN A 187 -3.13 4.66 -1.92
C GLN A 187 -3.61 5.35 -0.62
N ALA A 188 -2.81 5.30 0.45
CA ALA A 188 -3.15 5.88 1.75
C ALA A 188 -2.20 7.02 2.16
N ALA A 189 -1.29 7.45 1.29
CA ALA A 189 -0.29 8.47 1.60
C ALA A 189 -0.34 9.63 0.61
N PHE A 190 -0.22 10.85 1.14
CA PHE A 190 0.05 12.04 0.36
C PHE A 190 1.56 12.17 0.16
N VAL A 191 1.98 12.46 -1.07
CA VAL A 191 3.35 12.83 -1.42
C VAL A 191 3.34 14.17 -2.11
N GLY A 192 4.13 15.11 -1.60
CA GLY A 192 4.38 16.41 -2.22
C GLY A 192 5.88 16.66 -2.33
N VAL A 193 6.30 17.49 -3.28
CA VAL A 193 7.72 17.86 -3.39
C VAL A 193 7.86 19.33 -3.72
N ASN A 194 8.70 20.00 -2.95
CA ASN A 194 9.20 21.32 -3.26
C ASN A 194 10.62 21.17 -3.83
N TRP A 195 10.81 21.50 -5.11
CA TRP A 195 12.09 21.42 -5.81
C TRP A 195 12.90 22.74 -5.80
N LEU A 196 12.40 23.77 -5.11
CA LEU A 196 13.10 25.04 -4.96
C LEU A 196 14.37 24.89 -4.10
N HIS A 197 15.14 25.97 -3.94
CA HIS A 197 16.40 25.92 -3.20
C HIS A 197 16.20 25.41 -1.76
N SER A 198 17.01 24.44 -1.33
CA SER A 198 16.83 23.71 -0.05
C SER A 198 15.49 22.98 0.11
N GLY A 199 14.89 22.61 -1.02
CA GLY A 199 13.61 21.92 -1.11
C GLY A 199 13.51 20.62 -0.32
N LYS A 200 12.27 20.24 -0.01
CA LYS A 200 11.92 19.06 0.77
C LYS A 200 10.84 18.28 0.04
N TRP A 201 10.81 16.97 0.27
CA TRP A 201 9.65 16.16 -0.06
C TRP A 201 8.82 15.91 1.20
N PHE A 202 7.51 15.77 1.02
CA PHE A 202 6.53 15.74 2.08
C PHE A 202 5.79 14.41 2.07
N LEU A 203 5.58 13.86 3.26
CA LEU A 203 4.77 12.66 3.49
C LEU A 203 3.70 12.98 4.54
N ALA A 204 2.46 12.63 4.24
CA ALA A 204 1.34 12.74 5.16
C ALA A 204 0.29 11.65 4.92
N GLN A 205 -0.65 11.51 5.85
CA GLN A 205 -1.79 10.61 5.68
C GLN A 205 -2.72 11.15 4.58
N ALA A 206 -3.12 10.29 3.63
CA ALA A 206 -4.18 10.63 2.68
C ALA A 206 -5.57 10.35 3.28
N PRO A 207 -6.61 11.10 2.85
CA PRO A 207 -7.99 10.86 3.26
C PRO A 207 -8.55 9.54 2.70
N GLY A 208 -9.57 9.02 3.36
CA GLY A 208 -10.43 7.96 2.85
C GLY A 208 -11.52 8.44 1.87
N PRO A 209 -12.31 7.51 1.34
CA PRO A 209 -13.33 7.78 0.31
C PRO A 209 -14.46 8.72 0.72
N ASP A 210 -14.69 8.92 2.02
CA ASP A 210 -15.74 9.80 2.52
C ASP A 210 -15.32 11.26 2.67
N ALA A 211 -14.06 11.58 2.38
CA ALA A 211 -13.59 12.96 2.40
C ALA A 211 -14.25 13.83 1.33
N SER A 212 -14.25 15.14 1.59
CA SER A 212 -14.54 16.13 0.56
C SER A 212 -13.36 16.23 -0.40
N PHE A 213 -13.57 15.87 -1.66
CA PHE A 213 -12.59 16.05 -2.74
C PHE A 213 -12.83 17.35 -3.54
N ILE A 214 -13.47 18.34 -2.91
CA ILE A 214 -13.50 19.70 -3.44
C ILE A 214 -12.08 20.24 -3.32
N VAL A 215 -11.45 20.48 -4.46
CA VAL A 215 -10.06 20.92 -4.56
C VAL A 215 -9.88 22.20 -3.75
N ASN A 216 -8.95 22.17 -2.79
CA ASN A 216 -8.54 23.33 -2.01
C ASN A 216 -7.04 23.57 -2.22
N THR A 217 -6.71 24.30 -3.28
CA THR A 217 -5.31 24.50 -3.69
C THR A 217 -4.61 25.53 -2.81
N ALA A 218 -3.43 25.17 -2.33
CA ALA A 218 -2.46 26.09 -1.75
C ALA A 218 -1.20 26.11 -2.63
N THR A 219 -0.67 27.31 -2.86
CA THR A 219 0.60 27.50 -3.58
C THR A 219 1.76 27.09 -2.69
N MET A 220 2.82 26.56 -3.31
CA MET A 220 4.10 26.34 -2.65
C MET A 220 5.15 27.17 -3.37
N ASP A 221 5.77 28.06 -2.63
CA ASP A 221 6.83 28.94 -3.11
C ASP A 221 7.93 29.08 -2.05
N GLU A 222 8.93 29.92 -2.32
CA GLU A 222 10.06 30.13 -1.41
C GLU A 222 9.63 30.80 -0.07
N SER A 223 8.55 31.59 -0.09
CA SER A 223 8.00 32.25 1.10
C SER A 223 7.10 31.32 1.92
N ASN A 224 6.53 30.28 1.29
CA ASN A 224 5.72 29.25 1.94
C ASN A 224 6.19 27.84 1.52
N PRO A 225 7.31 27.35 2.07
CA PRO A 225 7.86 26.07 1.68
C PRO A 225 7.16 24.88 2.34
N SER A 226 6.10 25.09 3.13
CA SER A 226 5.50 24.08 4.01
C SER A 226 4.17 23.54 3.48
N VAL A 227 3.87 22.29 3.82
CA VAL A 227 2.56 21.66 3.59
C VAL A 227 1.79 21.63 4.89
N SER A 228 0.51 22.00 4.84
CA SER A 228 -0.41 21.92 5.98
C SER A 228 -1.55 20.97 5.69
N GLY A 229 -1.94 20.19 6.69
CA GLY A 229 -3.09 19.28 6.63
C GLY A 229 -4.42 20.00 6.79
N SER A 230 -5.48 19.36 6.30
CA SER A 230 -6.84 19.69 6.68
C SER A 230 -7.13 19.27 8.13
N SER A 231 -8.17 19.84 8.74
CA SER A 231 -8.62 19.50 10.10
C SER A 231 -9.46 18.22 10.17
N SER A 232 -9.66 17.51 9.05
CA SER A 232 -10.47 16.29 9.02
C SER A 232 -9.76 15.16 9.75
N SER A 233 -10.49 14.38 10.56
CA SER A 233 -9.96 13.13 11.13
C SER A 233 -9.87 12.06 10.04
N TRP A 234 -8.79 11.28 10.06
CA TRP A 234 -8.65 10.13 9.17
C TRP A 234 -9.79 9.12 9.37
N GLU A 235 -10.14 8.80 10.61
CA GLU A 235 -11.21 7.88 10.95
C GLU A 235 -12.55 8.32 10.35
N ASP A 236 -12.87 9.62 10.42
CA ASP A 236 -14.11 10.15 9.83
C ASP A 236 -14.15 10.00 8.30
N THR A 237 -13.02 10.11 7.61
CA THR A 237 -12.93 9.94 6.14
C THR A 237 -13.09 8.48 5.67
N TRP A 238 -13.11 7.51 6.60
CA TRP A 238 -13.25 6.08 6.32
C TRP A 238 -14.55 5.46 6.85
N LYS A 239 -15.34 6.24 7.59
CA LYS A 239 -16.42 5.74 8.45
C LYS A 239 -17.52 4.96 7.73
N ARG A 240 -17.83 5.27 6.46
CA ARG A 240 -18.85 4.55 5.67
C ARG A 240 -18.26 3.37 4.88
N GLN A 241 -16.94 3.19 4.89
CA GLN A 241 -16.25 2.13 4.15
C GLN A 241 -16.01 0.88 4.98
N TRP A 242 -15.88 1.03 6.31
CA TRP A 242 -15.63 -0.09 7.21
C TRP A 242 -16.82 -0.38 8.13
N VAL A 243 -16.83 -1.59 8.69
CA VAL A 243 -17.79 -2.06 9.69
C VAL A 243 -17.05 -2.44 10.96
N ALA A 244 -17.19 -1.63 12.00
CA ALA A 244 -16.59 -1.89 13.30
C ALA A 244 -17.09 -3.23 13.88
N LEU A 245 -16.16 -4.07 14.34
CA LEU A 245 -16.50 -5.32 15.00
C LEU A 245 -17.02 -5.06 16.42
N PRO A 246 -17.84 -5.96 16.99
CA PRO A 246 -18.23 -5.87 18.40
C PRO A 246 -17.01 -5.94 19.33
N LYS A 247 -16.96 -5.07 20.34
CA LYS A 247 -15.97 -5.20 21.42
C LYS A 247 -16.36 -6.38 22.31
N ALA A 248 -15.41 -7.22 22.68
CA ALA A 248 -15.66 -8.27 23.65
C ALA A 248 -16.05 -7.65 24.99
N SER A 249 -17.28 -7.91 25.45
CA SER A 249 -17.74 -7.48 26.77
C SER A 249 -16.86 -8.14 27.84
N THR A 250 -16.05 -7.35 28.52
CA THR A 250 -15.50 -7.80 29.81
C THR A 250 -16.67 -7.69 30.78
N ASP A 251 -17.39 -8.79 30.98
CA ASP A 251 -18.38 -8.91 32.06
C ASP A 251 -17.62 -8.81 33.39
N THR A 252 -17.35 -7.57 33.84
CA THR A 252 -16.98 -7.32 35.22
C THR A 252 -18.24 -7.47 36.06
N ARG A 253 -18.59 -8.72 36.38
CA ARG A 253 -19.54 -9.01 37.47
C ARG A 253 -18.90 -8.54 38.77
N ASN A 254 -19.20 -7.31 39.18
CA ASN A 254 -19.05 -6.89 40.56
C ASN A 254 -20.09 -7.64 41.41
N GLY A 255 -19.75 -8.87 41.80
CA GLY A 255 -20.48 -9.61 42.82
C GLY A 255 -20.21 -8.99 44.18
N THR A 256 -21.16 -8.25 44.71
CA THR A 256 -21.20 -7.93 46.14
C THR A 256 -22.55 -8.45 46.65
N ASP A 257 -22.55 -9.67 47.18
CA ASP A 257 -23.70 -10.21 47.92
C ASP A 257 -23.25 -10.64 49.32
N SER A 258 -24.07 -10.22 50.30
CA SER A 258 -24.16 -10.81 51.64
C SER A 258 -25.59 -11.36 51.81
N PRO A 259 -25.79 -12.33 52.72
CA PRO A 259 -26.62 -13.49 52.41
C PRO A 259 -28.00 -13.45 53.09
N SER A 260 -28.97 -14.17 52.51
CA SER A 260 -29.98 -14.84 53.33
C SER A 260 -30.63 -16.01 52.58
N ASP A 261 -30.78 -17.10 53.33
CA ASP A 261 -31.31 -18.40 52.97
C ASP A 261 -32.74 -18.38 52.40
N THR A 262 -33.10 -19.42 51.63
CA THR A 262 -34.05 -20.49 52.06
C THR A 262 -34.61 -21.28 50.86
N ILE A 263 -34.17 -22.54 50.78
CA ILE A 263 -34.88 -23.79 50.42
C ILE A 263 -35.51 -23.97 49.00
N ALA A 264 -35.04 -25.05 48.37
CA ALA A 264 -35.39 -25.70 47.09
C ALA A 264 -36.78 -26.41 47.10
N PRO A 265 -37.17 -27.31 46.16
CA PRO A 265 -36.62 -27.68 44.84
C PRO A 265 -37.70 -27.58 43.71
N ASP A 266 -37.43 -27.72 42.41
CA ASP A 266 -37.42 -29.02 41.74
C ASP A 266 -37.08 -28.93 40.24
N THR A 267 -36.22 -29.88 39.82
CA THR A 267 -36.29 -30.69 38.58
C THR A 267 -36.10 -30.06 37.19
N GLY A 268 -35.10 -30.60 36.47
CA GLY A 268 -34.97 -30.48 35.02
C GLY A 268 -33.55 -30.69 34.49
N LEU A 269 -33.02 -31.91 34.63
CA LEU A 269 -31.70 -32.37 34.16
C LEU A 269 -31.63 -32.59 32.63
N SER A 270 -30.37 -32.68 32.17
CA SER A 270 -29.87 -33.30 30.92
C SER A 270 -29.73 -32.33 29.76
N THR A 271 -28.59 -32.18 29.08
CA THR A 271 -27.49 -33.10 28.74
C THR A 271 -26.26 -32.20 28.48
N THR A 272 -25.02 -32.43 28.92
CA THR A 272 -24.20 -33.61 28.71
C THR A 272 -22.92 -33.42 29.51
N ALA A 273 -22.63 -34.35 30.43
CA ALA A 273 -21.35 -34.44 31.12
C ALA A 273 -20.33 -35.19 30.24
N LYS A 274 -19.10 -34.69 30.14
CA LYS A 274 -17.94 -35.49 29.74
C LYS A 274 -16.78 -35.20 30.69
N VAL A 275 -16.57 -36.12 31.61
CA VAL A 275 -15.33 -36.32 32.35
C VAL A 275 -14.53 -37.41 31.63
N GLY A 276 -13.21 -37.23 31.51
CA GLY A 276 -12.28 -38.34 31.72
C GLY A 276 -11.32 -38.76 30.59
N ILE A 277 -10.09 -38.22 30.65
CA ILE A 277 -8.78 -38.87 30.48
C ILE A 277 -8.41 -39.53 29.13
N ILE A 278 -7.37 -38.95 28.49
CA ILE A 278 -6.21 -39.72 28.00
C ILE A 278 -4.92 -39.01 28.45
N VAL A 279 -4.31 -39.55 29.51
CA VAL A 279 -2.87 -39.38 29.79
C VAL A 279 -2.15 -40.42 28.95
N GLY A 280 -1.18 -39.99 28.15
CA GLY A 280 -0.17 -40.89 27.57
C GLY A 280 0.24 -40.62 26.12
N SER A 281 0.90 -39.49 25.84
CA SER A 281 1.97 -39.48 24.82
C SER A 281 2.83 -38.20 24.80
N ALA A 282 3.38 -37.80 25.96
CA ALA A 282 4.43 -36.77 25.97
C ALA A 282 5.72 -37.25 25.26
N ILE A 283 5.87 -38.56 25.04
CA ILE A 283 7.01 -39.14 24.30
C ILE A 283 6.68 -39.29 22.80
N GLY A 284 5.42 -39.54 22.42
CA GLY A 284 5.01 -39.66 21.01
C GLY A 284 4.96 -38.34 20.26
N GLY A 285 4.52 -37.25 20.91
CA GLY A 285 4.51 -35.90 20.30
C GLY A 285 5.90 -35.36 20.01
N ALA A 286 6.85 -35.58 20.94
CA ALA A 286 8.24 -35.17 20.75
C ALA A 286 8.95 -36.01 19.66
N LEU A 287 8.68 -37.32 19.60
CA LEU A 287 9.28 -38.19 18.57
C LEU A 287 8.70 -37.94 17.17
N THR A 288 7.41 -37.61 17.05
CA THR A 288 6.80 -37.25 15.76
C THR A 288 7.30 -35.90 15.26
N LEU A 289 7.41 -34.88 16.13
CA LEU A 289 8.00 -33.59 15.78
C LEU A 289 9.50 -33.72 15.43
N ALA A 290 10.27 -34.55 16.15
CA ALA A 290 11.68 -34.81 15.84
C ALA A 290 11.85 -35.57 14.51
N MET A 291 10.96 -36.52 14.18
CA MET A 291 10.95 -37.20 12.89
C MET A 291 10.61 -36.26 11.74
N ILE A 292 9.63 -35.37 11.92
CA ILE A 292 9.25 -34.38 10.89
C ILE A 292 10.40 -33.37 10.67
N CYS A 293 10.98 -32.81 11.75
CA CYS A 293 12.16 -31.94 11.66
C CYS A 293 13.37 -32.67 11.05
N GLY A 294 13.61 -33.93 11.44
CA GLY A 294 14.69 -34.76 10.91
C GLY A 294 14.52 -35.04 9.41
N CYS A 295 13.32 -35.37 8.96
CA CYS A 295 13.00 -35.54 7.54
C CYS A 295 13.16 -34.25 6.74
N TRP A 296 12.78 -33.10 7.31
CA TRP A 296 12.92 -31.80 6.65
C TRP A 296 14.40 -31.39 6.50
N ILE A 297 15.22 -31.57 7.55
CA ILE A 297 16.66 -31.32 7.51
C ILE A 297 17.37 -32.29 6.54
N ARG A 298 16.95 -33.56 6.50
CA ARG A 298 17.55 -34.57 5.62
C ARG A 298 17.16 -34.37 4.14
N ARG A 299 15.96 -33.88 3.85
CA ARG A 299 15.57 -33.40 2.50
C ARG A 299 16.38 -32.19 2.08
N ARG A 300 16.58 -31.22 2.98
CA ARG A 300 17.38 -30.01 2.70
C ARG A 300 18.87 -30.31 2.48
N ARG A 301 19.41 -31.33 3.17
CA ARG A 301 20.79 -31.81 2.94
C ARG A 301 20.95 -32.59 1.64
N ARG A 302 19.96 -33.38 1.22
CA ARG A 302 19.97 -34.06 -0.09
C ARG A 302 19.91 -33.08 -1.26
N GLN A 303 19.15 -31.99 -1.14
CA GLN A 303 19.14 -30.94 -2.16
C GLN A 303 20.46 -30.17 -2.27
N ARG A 304 21.27 -30.14 -1.19
CA ARG A 304 22.62 -29.55 -1.21
C ARG A 304 23.71 -30.47 -1.74
N GLN A 305 23.49 -31.79 -1.80
CA GLN A 305 24.47 -32.72 -2.39
C GLN A 305 24.33 -32.80 -3.91
N ASN A 306 23.11 -32.74 -4.44
CA ASN A 306 22.90 -32.78 -5.89
C ASN A 306 23.38 -31.52 -6.64
N SER A 307 23.50 -30.37 -5.96
CA SER A 307 23.95 -29.12 -6.59
C SER A 307 25.47 -28.96 -6.65
N THR A 308 26.22 -29.65 -5.77
CA THR A 308 27.69 -29.54 -5.75
C THR A 308 28.39 -30.47 -6.75
N ASP A 309 27.78 -31.60 -7.12
CA ASP A 309 28.39 -32.53 -8.10
C ASP A 309 28.12 -32.10 -9.55
N GLU A 310 26.99 -31.40 -9.82
CA GLU A 310 26.65 -30.91 -11.17
C GLU A 310 27.48 -29.67 -11.58
N ASP A 311 27.80 -28.78 -10.63
CA ASP A 311 28.62 -27.60 -10.90
C ASP A 311 30.12 -27.92 -11.07
N ILE A 312 30.65 -28.97 -10.40
CA ILE A 312 32.06 -29.35 -10.52
C ILE A 312 32.33 -30.03 -11.87
N ASP A 313 31.43 -30.88 -12.37
CA ASP A 313 31.56 -31.49 -13.70
C ASP A 313 31.36 -30.46 -14.83
N ALA A 314 30.55 -29.43 -14.63
CA ALA A 314 30.40 -28.33 -15.58
C ALA A 314 31.68 -27.46 -15.69
N MET A 315 32.35 -27.18 -14.57
CA MET A 315 33.58 -26.37 -14.56
C MET A 315 34.82 -27.09 -15.12
N LEU A 316 34.87 -28.42 -15.08
CA LEU A 316 36.00 -29.19 -15.63
C LEU A 316 35.94 -29.37 -17.15
N ASN A 317 34.77 -29.18 -17.77
CA ASN A 317 34.57 -29.39 -19.20
C ASN A 317 34.75 -28.13 -20.06
N GLU A 318 34.83 -26.94 -19.46
CA GLU A 318 34.95 -25.66 -20.17
C GLU A 318 36.42 -25.25 -20.45
N ASN A 319 37.40 -25.95 -19.88
CA ASN A 319 38.81 -25.59 -20.00
C ASN A 319 39.54 -26.23 -21.19
N ASN A 320 38.81 -26.86 -22.12
CA ASN A 320 39.44 -27.61 -23.22
C ASN A 320 38.72 -27.44 -24.57
N LYS A 321 38.58 -26.19 -25.04
CA LYS A 321 38.45 -25.83 -26.47
C LYS A 321 38.50 -24.31 -26.64
N ASN A 322 39.68 -23.77 -26.93
CA ASN A 322 39.82 -22.49 -27.59
C ASN A 322 40.21 -22.73 -29.05
N GLY A 323 39.49 -22.11 -29.98
CA GLY A 323 39.95 -21.91 -31.35
C GLY A 323 38.90 -22.15 -32.43
N SER A 324 38.00 -21.19 -32.65
CA SER A 324 37.66 -20.62 -33.98
C SER A 324 36.48 -19.65 -33.89
N GLN A 325 36.66 -18.49 -34.51
CA GLN A 325 35.68 -17.42 -34.72
C GLN A 325 34.51 -17.89 -35.60
N PRO A 326 33.23 -17.56 -35.29
CA PRO A 326 32.15 -17.67 -36.25
C PRO A 326 31.78 -16.32 -36.88
N GLU A 327 31.58 -16.43 -38.18
CA GLU A 327 31.10 -15.48 -39.19
C GLU A 327 29.66 -15.01 -38.91
N LEU A 328 29.36 -13.74 -39.26
CA LEU A 328 28.03 -13.14 -39.13
C LEU A 328 27.06 -13.80 -40.11
N VAL A 329 26.02 -14.44 -39.58
CA VAL A 329 24.86 -14.93 -40.36
C VAL A 329 23.71 -13.94 -40.17
N GLU A 330 23.31 -13.29 -41.26
CA GLU A 330 22.19 -12.37 -41.34
C GLU A 330 20.85 -13.14 -41.36
N ALA A 331 19.95 -12.82 -40.44
CA ALA A 331 18.61 -13.43 -40.36
C ALA A 331 17.62 -12.68 -41.28
N PRO A 332 16.65 -13.37 -41.90
CA PRO A 332 15.70 -12.75 -42.82
C PRO A 332 14.70 -11.87 -42.08
N VAL A 333 14.40 -10.73 -42.70
CA VAL A 333 13.52 -9.66 -42.21
C VAL A 333 12.10 -10.18 -42.00
N SER A 334 11.61 -10.20 -40.76
CA SER A 334 10.21 -10.41 -40.43
C SER A 334 9.46 -9.09 -40.41
N GLU A 335 8.41 -9.04 -41.25
CA GLU A 335 7.54 -7.90 -41.52
C GLU A 335 6.65 -7.61 -40.29
N TRP A 336 6.98 -6.55 -39.54
CA TRP A 336 6.13 -6.05 -38.45
C TRP A 336 5.05 -5.12 -39.02
N LYS A 337 3.78 -5.53 -38.91
CA LYS A 337 2.63 -4.66 -39.15
C LYS A 337 2.59 -3.55 -38.10
N GLN A 338 2.90 -2.33 -38.54
CA GLN A 338 2.79 -1.09 -37.79
C GLN A 338 1.32 -0.79 -37.48
N LEU A 339 0.94 -0.81 -36.21
CA LEU A 339 -0.35 -0.29 -35.74
C LEU A 339 -0.08 0.96 -34.89
N HIS A 340 -0.35 2.11 -35.51
CA HIS A 340 -0.51 3.46 -34.97
C HIS A 340 0.59 3.95 -34.01
N GLU A 341 1.68 4.44 -34.58
CA GLU A 341 2.48 5.49 -33.97
C GLU A 341 1.81 6.86 -34.23
N LEU A 342 1.85 7.72 -33.22
CA LEU A 342 1.32 9.07 -33.24
C LEU A 342 1.98 9.92 -34.34
N ASP A 343 1.16 10.77 -34.95
CA ASP A 343 1.47 11.72 -36.02
C ASP A 343 2.82 12.47 -35.82
N PRO A 344 3.74 12.49 -36.81
CA PRO A 344 5.01 13.21 -36.71
C PRO A 344 4.88 14.73 -36.79
N ASP A 345 3.71 15.28 -37.11
CA ASP A 345 3.51 16.73 -37.32
C ASP A 345 3.14 17.52 -36.05
N LEU A 346 3.21 16.91 -34.86
CA LEU A 346 3.13 17.64 -33.59
C LEU A 346 4.49 18.25 -33.23
N GLN A 347 4.61 19.54 -33.54
CA GLN A 347 5.71 20.42 -33.20
C GLN A 347 6.15 20.23 -31.73
N ARG A 348 7.35 19.68 -31.51
CA ARG A 348 7.97 19.59 -30.19
C ARG A 348 8.21 20.99 -29.64
N TYR A 349 7.49 21.38 -28.60
CA TYR A 349 7.91 22.50 -27.76
C TYR A 349 8.91 21.99 -26.73
N GLU A 350 10.20 22.10 -27.06
CA GLU A 350 11.26 22.04 -26.07
C GLU A 350 11.22 23.35 -25.28
N MET A 351 10.93 23.29 -23.97
CA MET A 351 11.06 24.46 -23.11
C MET A 351 12.54 24.80 -22.95
N ALA A 352 13.00 25.78 -23.73
CA ALA A 352 14.30 26.38 -23.54
C ALA A 352 14.37 27.03 -22.14
N SER A 353 15.48 26.77 -21.44
CA SER A 353 15.84 27.43 -20.19
C SER A 353 16.04 28.93 -20.42
N TRP A 354 15.15 29.76 -19.90
CA TRP A 354 15.36 31.22 -19.91
C TRP A 354 15.74 31.71 -18.51
N GLN A 355 16.97 32.24 -18.44
CA GLN A 355 17.46 33.11 -17.37
C GLN A 355 16.53 34.32 -17.18
N ASN A 356 16.36 34.69 -15.90
CA ASN A 356 15.71 35.87 -15.35
C ASN A 356 15.46 37.06 -16.30
N GLN A 357 14.19 37.45 -16.42
CA GLN A 357 13.81 38.86 -16.55
C GLN A 357 12.55 39.14 -15.73
N VAL A 358 12.74 39.91 -14.66
CA VAL A 358 11.69 40.42 -13.78
C VAL A 358 10.96 41.56 -14.52
N TYR A 359 9.63 41.49 -14.62
CA TYR A 359 8.80 42.64 -14.97
C TYR A 359 8.09 43.13 -13.71
N GLU A 360 8.56 44.25 -13.14
CA GLU A 360 7.81 45.02 -12.14
C GLU A 360 6.64 45.73 -12.83
N LEU A 361 5.40 45.41 -12.45
CA LEU A 361 4.23 46.19 -12.80
C LEU A 361 3.96 47.21 -11.68
N GLY A 362 4.38 48.45 -11.91
CA GLY A 362 4.03 49.60 -11.08
C GLY A 362 2.54 49.98 -11.18
N PRO A 363 1.97 50.69 -10.19
CA PRO A 363 0.54 50.89 -10.07
C PRO A 363 0.10 52.15 -10.84
N GLU A 364 -0.42 52.00 -12.06
CA GLU A 364 -1.16 53.09 -12.70
C GLU A 364 -2.58 52.67 -13.11
N LYS A 365 -3.54 53.37 -12.50
CA LYS A 365 -4.97 53.35 -12.80
C LYS A 365 -5.22 54.21 -14.05
N LYS A 366 -5.94 53.70 -15.06
CA LYS A 366 -7.00 54.39 -15.87
C LYS A 366 -7.51 53.54 -17.06
N PRO A 367 -8.68 53.88 -17.66
CA PRO A 367 -9.82 52.97 -17.78
C PRO A 367 -9.99 52.26 -19.14
N ILE A 368 -10.85 51.24 -19.10
CA ILE A 368 -11.30 50.34 -20.16
C ILE A 368 -12.02 51.10 -21.28
N PHE A 369 -11.59 50.90 -22.53
CA PHE A 369 -12.38 51.19 -23.74
C PHE A 369 -12.88 49.88 -24.35
N GLU A 370 -14.18 49.84 -24.57
CA GLU A 370 -14.95 48.81 -25.26
C GLU A 370 -14.70 48.93 -26.77
N LEU A 371 -14.25 47.85 -27.42
CA LEU A 371 -14.04 47.79 -28.87
C LEU A 371 -14.87 46.63 -29.43
N ASP A 372 -16.00 47.04 -30.02
CA ASP A 372 -16.96 46.22 -30.74
C ASP A 372 -16.36 45.79 -32.09
N HIS A 373 -16.12 44.48 -32.28
CA HIS A 373 -15.88 43.91 -33.61
C HIS A 373 -16.66 42.62 -33.83
N LYS A 374 -17.81 42.82 -34.50
CA LYS A 374 -18.57 41.83 -35.24
C LYS A 374 -17.73 41.20 -36.37
N ARG A 375 -17.69 39.86 -36.37
CA ARG A 375 -17.96 38.94 -37.51
C ARG A 375 -16.84 37.91 -37.78
N ARG A 376 -17.12 36.65 -37.45
CA ARG A 376 -17.42 35.53 -38.38
C ARG A 376 -16.94 34.19 -37.80
N SER A 377 -17.90 33.29 -37.60
CA SER A 377 -17.75 31.92 -37.12
C SER A 377 -16.87 31.07 -38.05
N GLN A 378 -15.94 30.33 -37.46
CA GLN A 378 -15.44 29.06 -37.99
C GLN A 378 -15.55 28.03 -36.85
N PHE A 379 -16.47 27.08 -37.02
CA PHE A 379 -16.67 25.96 -36.10
C PHE A 379 -15.61 24.90 -36.37
N GLY A 380 -14.83 24.54 -35.36
CA GLY A 380 -14.03 23.30 -35.32
C GLY A 380 -14.88 22.15 -34.76
N PRO A 381 -14.61 20.89 -35.14
CA PRO A 381 -15.46 19.76 -34.77
C PRO A 381 -15.13 19.27 -33.33
N PHE A 382 -16.16 18.73 -32.67
CA PHE A 382 -16.16 18.02 -31.38
C PHE A 382 -16.41 18.86 -30.11
N GLU A 383 -17.66 19.32 -29.94
CA GLU A 383 -18.28 19.52 -28.62
C GLU A 383 -19.10 18.27 -28.24
N LEU A 384 -18.98 17.85 -26.97
CA LEU A 384 -19.80 16.81 -26.34
C LEU A 384 -21.19 17.37 -25.95
N PRO A 385 -22.29 16.60 -26.07
CA PRO A 385 -23.62 17.13 -25.84
C PRO A 385 -23.92 17.39 -24.36
N GLU A 386 -24.49 18.57 -24.11
CA GLU A 386 -25.02 19.05 -22.84
C GLU A 386 -26.21 18.19 -22.36
N ARG A 387 -26.22 17.84 -21.08
CA ARG A 387 -27.19 16.94 -20.46
C ARG A 387 -28.49 17.70 -20.18
N SER A 388 -29.50 17.56 -21.04
CA SER A 388 -30.84 18.10 -20.80
C SER A 388 -31.54 17.42 -19.62
N SER A 389 -32.04 18.23 -18.69
CA SER A 389 -32.85 17.85 -17.54
C SER A 389 -34.21 17.29 -17.95
N VAL A 390 -34.56 16.10 -17.44
CA VAL A 390 -35.89 15.50 -17.63
C VAL A 390 -36.83 16.04 -16.56
N SER A 391 -37.81 16.83 -17.00
CA SER A 391 -38.98 17.22 -16.24
C SER A 391 -40.03 16.10 -16.25
N ARG A 392 -40.58 15.78 -15.07
CA ARG A 392 -41.71 14.88 -14.89
C ARG A 392 -42.99 15.51 -15.44
N PRO A 393 -43.88 14.75 -16.10
CA PRO A 393 -45.29 15.09 -16.16
C PRO A 393 -46.06 14.24 -15.15
N GLY A 394 -46.71 14.90 -14.20
CA GLY A 394 -47.97 14.38 -13.65
C GLY A 394 -49.11 14.80 -14.58
N PHE A 395 -50.17 13.99 -14.67
CA PHE A 395 -51.54 14.37 -14.30
C PHE A 395 -52.54 13.25 -14.60
N ILE A 396 -53.44 13.07 -13.61
CA ILE A 396 -54.76 12.42 -13.60
C ILE A 396 -54.77 10.90 -13.46
#